data_AF-V8N3V7-F1
#
_entry.id   AF-V8N3V7-F1
#
_cell.length_a   1.000
_cell.length_b   1.000
_cell.length_c   1.000
_cell.angle_alpha   90.00
_cell.angle_beta   90.00
_cell.angle_gamma   90.00
#
_symmetry.space_group_name_H-M   'P 1'
#
loop_
_entity.id
_entity.type
_entity.pdbx_description
1 polymer ?
#
loop_
_entity_poly.entity_id
_entity_poly.type
_entity_poly.pdbx_seq_one_letter_code
_entity_poly.pdbx_strand_id
1 'polypeptide(L)' 'MLNRQPVSIGGSGSTFIHGYVDSAYKSGMNRDECREFTKNGICAVGSIVGR' A
#
# COMPACT_ATOMS: atom_id res chain seq x y z
N MET A 1 17.87 1.64 14.04
CA MET A 1 18.10 2.54 12.90
C MET A 1 16.74 2.88 12.28
N LEU A 2 16.39 4.16 12.16
CA LEU A 2 15.21 4.58 11.39
C LEU A 2 15.64 4.84 9.95
N ASN A 3 14.99 4.17 9.00
CA ASN A 3 15.18 4.42 7.58
C ASN A 3 13.97 5.17 7.02
N ARG A 4 14.19 6.21 6.23
CA ARG A 4 13.10 6.93 5.55
C ARG A 4 12.77 6.23 4.24
N GLN A 5 11.78 5.36 4.29
CA GLN A 5 11.22 4.74 3.10
C GLN A 5 10.18 5.66 2.45
N PRO A 6 10.10 5.70 1.11
CA PRO A 6 9.10 6.50 0.39
C PRO A 6 7.67 6.00 0.63
N VAL A 7 7.51 4.71 0.88
CA VAL A 7 6.28 4.06 1.31
C VAL A 7 6.64 3.00 2.35
N SER A 8 5.75 2.77 3.31
CA SER A 8 5.91 1.72 4.31
C SER A 8 4.61 0.93 4.41
N ILE A 9 4.72 -0.39 4.41
CA ILE A 9 3.61 -1.33 4.65
C ILE A 9 3.97 -2.24 5.83
N GLY A 10 2.99 -2.60 6.64
CA GLY A 10 3.21 -3.45 7.82
C GLY A 10 1.91 -4.04 8.37
N GLY A 11 2.05 -5.02 9.27
CA GLY A 11 0.96 -5.83 9.81
C GLY A 11 0.87 -7.22 9.16
N SER A 12 -0.02 -8.10 9.64
CA SER A 12 -0.15 -9.47 9.10
C SER A 12 -0.63 -9.50 7.64
N GLY A 13 -1.34 -8.46 7.20
CA GLY A 13 -1.85 -8.33 5.84
C GLY A 13 -0.83 -7.79 4.82
N SER A 14 0.33 -7.27 5.25
CA SER A 14 1.25 -6.58 4.34
C SER A 14 1.88 -7.49 3.31
N THR A 15 2.10 -8.76 3.66
CA THR A 15 2.68 -9.77 2.76
C THR A 15 1.88 -9.93 1.47
N PHE A 16 0.56 -9.70 1.52
CA PHE A 16 -0.35 -9.91 0.40
C PHE A 16 -0.37 -8.76 -0.62
N ILE A 17 0.18 -7.59 -0.27
CA ILE A 17 0.10 -6.39 -1.12
C ILE A 17 1.44 -5.88 -1.64
N HIS A 18 2.53 -6.63 -1.46
CA HIS A 18 3.83 -6.24 -2.05
C HIS A 18 3.72 -6.02 -3.57
N GLY A 19 3.02 -6.89 -4.30
CA GLY A 19 2.81 -6.71 -5.75
C GLY A 19 1.92 -5.52 -6.11
N TYR A 20 0.92 -5.19 -5.28
CA TYR A 20 0.11 -3.98 -5.46
C TYR A 20 0.97 -2.73 -5.27
N VAL A 21 1.75 -2.68 -4.18
CA VAL A 21 2.62 -1.55 -3.89
C VAL A 21 3.64 -1.34 -5.00
N ASP A 22 4.29 -2.41 -5.48
CA ASP A 22 5.30 -2.33 -6.53
C ASP A 22 4.73 -1.80 -7.86
N SER A 23 3.51 -2.20 -8.23
CA SER A 23 2.88 -1.79 -9.49
C SER A 23 2.15 -0.44 -9.43
N ALA A 24 1.58 -0.08 -8.28
CA ALA A 24 0.77 1.12 -8.13
C ALA A 24 1.55 2.31 -7.56
N TYR A 25 2.65 2.08 -6.84
CA TYR A 25 3.46 3.16 -6.30
C TYR A 25 4.15 3.96 -7.41
N LYS A 26 4.10 5.29 -7.28
CA LYS A 26 4.73 6.27 -8.17
C LYS A 26 5.33 7.37 -7.32
N SER A 27 6.56 7.78 -7.65
CA SER A 27 7.17 8.94 -7.00
C SER A 27 6.41 10.22 -7.38
N GLY A 28 6.20 11.10 -6.40
CA GLY A 28 5.55 12.40 -6.64
C GLY A 28 4.03 12.38 -6.74
N MET A 29 3.35 11.34 -6.24
CA MET A 29 1.89 11.34 -6.14
C MET A 29 1.36 12.58 -5.42
N ASN A 30 0.29 13.16 -5.96
CA ASN A 30 -0.43 14.21 -5.25
C ASN A 30 -1.25 13.63 -4.08
N ARG A 31 -1.89 14.50 -3.29
CA ARG A 31 -2.61 14.10 -2.07
C ARG A 31 -3.77 13.15 -2.34
N ASP A 32 -4.49 13.35 -3.43
CA ASP A 32 -5.66 12.55 -3.79
C ASP A 32 -5.23 11.18 -4.35
N GLU A 33 -4.17 11.15 -5.14
CA GLU A 33 -3.54 9.90 -5.60
C GLU A 33 -3.00 9.09 -4.42
N CYS A 34 -2.35 9.72 -3.44
CA CYS A 34 -1.90 9.04 -2.22
C CYS A 34 -3.07 8.42 -1.44
N ARG A 35 -4.20 9.13 -1.36
CA ARG A 35 -5.42 8.62 -0.70
C ARG A 35 -5.97 7.41 -1.45
N GLU A 36 -6.04 7.50 -2.77
CA GLU A 36 -6.58 6.45 -3.62
C GLU A 36 -5.68 5.20 -3.61
N PHE A 37 -4.36 5.38 -3.68
CA PHE A 37 -3.36 4.32 -3.48
C PHE A 37 -3.56 3.59 -2.15
N THR A 38 -3.76 4.33 -1.07
CA THR A 38 -3.95 3.74 0.27
C THR A 38 -5.25 2.95 0.37
N LYS A 39 -6.36 3.51 -0.14
CA LYS A 39 -7.67 2.84 -0.15
C LYS A 39 -7.62 1.53 -0.94
N ASN A 40 -7.05 1.57 -2.14
CA ASN A 40 -6.96 0.41 -3.01
C ASN A 40 -6.04 -0.66 -2.42
N GLY A 41 -4.94 -0.29 -1.78
CA GLY A 41 -4.08 -1.22 -1.04
C GLY A 41 -4.80 -1.91 0.11
N ILE A 42 -5.57 -1.17 0.93
CA ILE A 42 -6.35 -1.76 2.03
C ILE A 42 -7.47 -2.66 1.48
N CYS A 43 -8.16 -2.23 0.43
CA CYS A 43 -9.20 -3.02 -0.23
C CYS A 43 -8.65 -4.34 -0.75
N ALA A 44 -7.47 -4.32 -1.38
CA ALA A 44 -6.78 -5.53 -1.85
C ALA A 44 -6.50 -6.52 -0.71
N VAL A 45 -6.05 -6.06 0.46
CA VAL A 45 -5.92 -6.93 1.65
C VAL A 45 -7.28 -7.48 2.08
N GLY A 46 -8.30 -6.62 2.16
CA GLY A 46 -9.65 -6.99 2.59
C GLY A 46 -10.28 -8.09 1.72
N SER A 47 -10.12 -8.00 0.39
CA SER A 47 -10.62 -9.00 -0.55
C SER A 47 -9.92 -10.36 -0.41
N ILE A 48 -8.67 -10.40 0.06
CA ILE A 48 -7.91 -11.64 0.26
C ILE A 48 -8.27 -12.32 1.59
N VAL A 49 -8.52 -11.52 2.63
CA VAL A 49 -8.80 -12.02 3.99
C VAL A 49 -10.27 -12.43 4.18
N GLY A 50 -11.14 -12.16 3.20
CA GLY A 50 -12.49 -12.73 3.14
C GLY A 50 -13.39 -12.25 4.28
N ARG A 51 -13.63 -10.94 4.37
CA ARG A 51 -14.81 -10.40 5.05
C ARG A 51 -15.91 -10.09 4.06
#